data_AF-A0A672T9J1-F1
#
_entry.id   AF-A0A672T9J1-F1
#
_cell.length_a   1.000
_cell.length_b   1.000
_cell.length_c   1.000
_cell.angle_alpha   90.00
_cell.angle_beta   90.00
_cell.angle_gamma   90.00
#
_symmetry.space_group_name_H-M   'P 1'
#
loop_
_entity.id
_entity.type
_entity.pdbx_description
1 polymer ?
#
loop_
_entity_poly.entity_id
_entity_poly.type
_entity_poly.pdbx_seq_one_letter_code
_entity_poly.pdbx_strand_id
1 'polypeptide(L)'
;MGGFFNLKPNRVSVEGATHKQVVDLIRAGERELVLTVLSVPAQEADGVEGGEESVVQPNYDYSDKQAVPISIPTYKHVEQLSEKFVVYNVYMSGRQLCSKRYREFAILHQNLKREFSNYNFSKLPGKWPFSLSEQQLDARRRGLEEYLERVCSVRVLGESDIMQEFLSESNENHNGISDVELRIALPDKTTASVRVRKNSTTDQVYQALVIKVGMDSIMASYFALFEVINHSFVRKLAPNEFPHKLYVQNYTSAVPGTCLSMRKWLFSTQEDELLRDNPLALHYCFHQAQDDVKKGFIKAEDKAYQLQKLAEQRKMTTYLSLLRSCEGYNEVTFPHCACDSRKNGHVITAISMKHFKLHACTEDGTLENQVIMFEWSEMQRWDTDEEGMAFCFEYVRGEKKPRWVKIFTPYFNYMHECFERIFCELKRRKENEYVKLIIQ
;
A
#
# COMPACT_ATOMS: atom_id res chain seq x y z
N MET A 1 -49.52 14.08 3.37
CA MET A 1 -48.65 13.33 4.30
C MET A 1 -47.32 13.06 3.60
N GLY A 2 -46.43 14.05 3.57
CA GLY A 2 -45.05 13.86 3.12
C GLY A 2 -44.18 13.70 4.35
N GLY A 3 -43.75 12.47 4.65
CA GLY A 3 -42.71 12.23 5.64
C GLY A 3 -41.36 12.23 4.92
N PHE A 4 -40.39 12.99 5.43
CA PHE A 4 -39.00 12.84 5.02
C PHE A 4 -38.45 11.57 5.68
N PHE A 5 -37.88 10.68 4.85
CA PHE A 5 -37.34 9.40 5.30
C PHE A 5 -35.83 9.40 5.10
N ASN A 6 -35.07 9.40 6.20
CA ASN A 6 -33.65 9.14 6.14
C ASN A 6 -33.43 7.62 6.00
N LEU A 7 -32.83 7.21 4.89
CA LEU A 7 -32.53 5.81 4.59
C LEU A 7 -31.18 5.44 5.19
N LYS A 8 -31.13 4.39 6.00
CA LYS A 8 -29.86 3.79 6.46
C LYS A 8 -29.66 2.43 5.81
N PRO A 9 -29.04 2.33 4.62
CA PRO A 9 -28.65 1.05 4.06
C PRO A 9 -27.64 0.36 4.99
N ASN A 10 -27.93 -0.88 5.37
CA ASN A 10 -27.12 -1.70 6.27
C ASN A 10 -26.87 -1.05 7.65
N ARG A 11 -27.86 -0.27 8.13
CA ARG A 11 -27.81 0.47 9.41
C ARG A 11 -26.75 1.59 9.47
N VAL A 12 -26.11 1.92 8.35
CA VAL A 12 -25.15 3.03 8.25
C VAL A 12 -25.85 4.27 7.73
N SER A 13 -25.61 5.43 8.35
CA SER A 13 -26.15 6.71 7.88
C SER A 13 -25.44 7.13 6.60
N VAL A 14 -26.20 7.47 5.56
CA VAL A 14 -25.65 7.95 4.27
C VAL A 14 -25.81 9.47 4.09
N GLU A 15 -26.13 10.17 5.16
CA GLU A 15 -26.27 11.62 5.16
C GLU A 15 -24.91 12.28 4.90
N GLY A 16 -24.80 13.03 3.79
CA GLY A 16 -23.54 13.62 3.32
C GLY A 16 -22.58 12.68 2.57
N ALA A 17 -22.95 11.40 2.40
CA ALA A 17 -22.13 10.45 1.66
C ALA A 17 -22.16 10.74 0.15
N THR A 18 -21.00 10.65 -0.50
CA THR A 18 -20.91 10.73 -1.97
C THR A 18 -21.62 9.53 -2.59
N HIS A 19 -22.08 9.67 -3.83
CA HIS A 19 -22.78 8.58 -4.54
C HIS A 19 -21.95 7.27 -4.53
N LYS A 20 -20.63 7.38 -4.65
CA LYS A 20 -19.70 6.25 -4.55
C LYS A 20 -19.75 5.55 -3.19
N GLN A 21 -19.71 6.30 -2.09
CA GLN A 21 -19.74 5.74 -0.73
C GLN A 21 -21.10 5.10 -0.39
N VAL A 22 -22.20 5.69 -0.88
CA VAL A 22 -23.54 5.09 -0.72
C VAL A 22 -23.63 3.77 -1.49
N VAL A 23 -23.10 3.72 -2.71
CA VAL A 23 -23.04 2.50 -3.52
C VAL A 23 -22.14 1.45 -2.87
N ASP A 24 -20.99 1.84 -2.32
CA ASP A 24 -20.08 0.93 -1.61
C ASP A 24 -20.72 0.36 -0.32
N LEU A 25 -21.50 1.16 0.42
CA LEU A 25 -22.24 0.71 1.59
C LEU A 25 -23.39 -0.25 1.25
N ILE A 26 -24.08 0.00 0.14
CA ILE A 26 -25.11 -0.90 -0.40
C ILE A 26 -24.45 -2.22 -0.85
N ARG A 27 -23.29 -2.15 -1.51
CA ARG A 27 -22.51 -3.31 -1.98
C ARG A 27 -21.95 -4.15 -0.84
N ALA A 28 -21.58 -3.53 0.29
CA ALA A 28 -21.09 -4.23 1.47
C ALA A 28 -22.14 -5.13 2.17
N GLY A 29 -23.43 -5.02 1.81
CA GLY A 29 -24.50 -5.83 2.40
C GLY A 29 -24.60 -7.28 1.90
N GLU A 30 -23.78 -7.64 0.91
CA GLU A 30 -23.65 -8.96 0.25
C GLU A 30 -24.94 -9.62 -0.26
N ARG A 31 -25.97 -9.87 0.57
CA ARG A 31 -27.21 -10.59 0.21
C ARG A 31 -28.54 -9.94 0.63
N GLU A 32 -28.57 -9.10 1.65
CA GLU A 32 -29.80 -8.41 2.09
C GLU A 32 -29.51 -6.93 2.39
N LEU A 33 -30.39 -6.03 1.94
CA LEU A 33 -30.32 -4.62 2.24
C LEU A 33 -31.28 -4.30 3.38
N VAL A 34 -30.76 -4.09 4.58
CA VAL A 34 -31.58 -3.65 5.72
C VAL A 34 -31.72 -2.13 5.66
N LEU A 35 -32.90 -1.65 5.27
CA LEU A 35 -33.25 -0.23 5.25
C LEU A 35 -33.97 0.12 6.55
N THR A 36 -33.30 0.85 7.43
CA THR A 36 -33.98 1.46 8.58
C THR A 36 -34.57 2.79 8.15
N VAL A 37 -35.90 2.87 8.13
CA VAL A 37 -36.64 4.11 7.89
C VAL A 37 -36.71 4.88 9.21
N LEU A 38 -36.03 6.01 9.29
CA LEU A 38 -36.11 6.91 10.45
C LEU A 38 -37.21 7.93 10.20
N SER A 39 -38.27 7.88 11.02
CA SER A 39 -39.29 8.92 11.06
C SER A 39 -38.77 10.10 11.87
N VAL A 40 -38.66 11.26 11.21
CA VAL A 40 -38.26 12.49 11.86
C VAL A 40 -39.49 13.13 12.52
N PRO A 41 -39.44 13.59 13.80
CA PRO A 41 -40.53 14.35 14.42
C PRO A 41 -40.83 15.62 13.62
N ALA A 42 -42.11 15.99 13.50
CA ALA A 42 -42.57 17.09 12.63
C ALA A 42 -41.85 18.44 12.85
N GLN A 43 -41.29 18.69 14.05
CA GLN A 43 -40.51 19.91 14.34
C GLN A 43 -39.17 20.02 13.61
N GLU A 44 -38.59 18.92 13.10
CA GLU A 44 -37.36 18.93 12.30
C GLU A 44 -37.65 18.92 10.77
N ALA A 45 -38.91 18.77 10.36
CA ALA A 45 -39.33 18.82 8.95
C ALA A 45 -39.62 20.24 8.44
N ASP A 46 -39.86 21.20 9.34
CA ASP A 46 -40.20 22.60 9.00
C ASP A 46 -38.99 23.46 8.60
N GLY A 47 -37.78 22.89 8.56
CA GLY A 47 -36.55 23.60 8.16
C GLY A 47 -36.26 23.62 6.65
N VAL A 48 -37.11 23.01 5.82
CA VAL A 48 -36.90 22.91 4.36
C VAL A 48 -38.07 23.52 3.59
N GLU A 49 -38.47 24.73 3.96
CA GLU A 49 -39.12 25.65 3.02
C GLU A 49 -38.14 26.76 2.65
N GLY A 50 -37.97 26.95 1.35
CA GLY A 50 -36.89 27.72 0.73
C GLY A 50 -36.69 29.11 1.33
N GLY A 51 -35.46 29.35 1.81
CA GLY A 51 -34.99 30.66 2.24
C GLY A 51 -33.47 30.64 2.45
N GLU A 52 -32.76 31.18 1.46
CA GLU A 52 -31.41 31.78 1.46
C GLU A 52 -30.23 31.10 2.22
N GLU A 53 -29.19 30.78 1.44
CA GLU A 53 -27.78 30.56 1.79
C GLU A 53 -27.42 30.31 3.26
N SER A 54 -27.76 29.11 3.77
CA SER A 54 -27.17 28.57 4.99
C SER A 54 -26.20 27.45 4.62
N VAL A 55 -24.91 27.66 4.86
CA VAL A 55 -23.85 26.68 4.59
C VAL A 55 -24.15 25.39 5.37
N VAL A 56 -24.52 24.31 4.66
CA VAL A 56 -24.69 22.98 5.25
C VAL A 56 -23.34 22.53 5.79
N GLN A 57 -23.16 22.54 7.11
CA GLN A 57 -21.94 22.02 7.73
C GLN A 57 -21.91 20.49 7.56
N PRO A 58 -20.80 19.91 7.06
CA PRO A 58 -20.66 18.46 6.96
C PRO A 58 -20.75 17.81 8.34
N ASN A 59 -21.62 16.81 8.48
CA ASN A 59 -21.79 16.07 9.73
C ASN A 59 -20.79 14.92 9.78
N TYR A 60 -19.67 15.10 10.50
CA TYR A 60 -18.62 14.09 10.63
C TYR A 60 -18.89 13.12 11.80
N ASP A 61 -18.54 11.84 11.62
CA ASP A 61 -18.52 10.86 12.71
C ASP A 61 -17.18 10.92 13.47
N TYR A 62 -17.23 11.40 14.70
CA TYR A 62 -16.06 11.49 15.60
C TYR A 62 -15.93 10.30 16.56
N SER A 63 -16.84 9.33 16.47
CA SER A 63 -16.84 8.14 17.34
C SER A 63 -15.89 7.05 16.85
N ASP A 64 -15.56 7.05 15.55
CA ASP A 64 -14.57 6.14 14.96
C ASP A 64 -13.15 6.48 15.45
N LYS A 65 -12.67 5.64 16.37
CA LYS A 65 -11.37 5.81 17.02
C LYS A 65 -10.43 4.66 16.72
N GLN A 66 -9.17 5.01 16.50
CA GLN A 66 -8.06 4.08 16.31
C GLN A 66 -6.88 4.43 17.22
N ALA A 67 -6.13 3.41 17.62
CA ALA A 67 -4.85 3.65 18.29
C ALA A 67 -3.81 4.06 17.23
N VAL A 68 -3.20 5.23 17.40
CA VAL A 68 -2.14 5.71 16.51
C VAL A 68 -0.85 5.84 17.32
N PRO A 69 0.23 5.13 16.97
CA PRO A 69 1.50 5.16 17.70
C PRO A 69 2.32 6.41 17.34
N ILE A 70 1.72 7.59 17.50
CA ILE A 70 2.37 8.89 17.25
C ILE A 70 3.13 9.34 18.51
N SER A 71 4.31 9.93 18.33
CA SER A 71 5.14 10.43 19.42
C SER A 71 5.97 11.65 19.00
N ILE A 72 6.45 12.40 19.97
CA ILE A 72 7.38 13.51 19.83
C ILE A 72 8.51 13.28 20.83
N PRO A 73 9.45 12.34 20.58
CA PRO A 73 10.45 11.93 21.56
C PRO A 73 11.50 13.02 21.84
N THR A 74 11.71 13.95 20.89
CA THR A 74 12.80 14.94 20.97
C THR A 74 12.38 16.29 20.41
N TYR A 75 13.09 17.34 20.83
CA TYR A 75 13.14 18.65 20.18
C TYR A 75 14.59 19.04 19.90
N LYS A 76 14.81 19.98 18.99
CA LYS A 76 16.15 20.53 18.70
C LYS A 76 16.09 22.03 18.45
N HIS A 77 17.18 22.72 18.78
CA HIS A 77 17.40 24.11 18.40
C HIS A 77 17.88 24.16 16.95
N VAL A 78 17.22 24.98 16.15
CA VAL A 78 17.55 25.23 14.75
C VAL A 78 17.87 26.70 14.59
N GLU A 79 18.93 26.99 13.85
CA GLU A 79 19.29 28.34 13.43
C GLU A 79 19.12 28.40 11.91
N GLN A 80 18.21 29.24 11.43
CA GLN A 80 17.91 29.39 10.02
C GLN A 80 17.68 30.87 9.71
N LEU A 81 18.33 31.38 8.67
CA LEU A 81 18.23 32.81 8.27
C LEU A 81 18.45 33.77 9.47
N SER A 82 19.39 33.43 10.36
CA SER A 82 19.70 34.17 11.59
C SER A 82 18.58 34.19 12.66
N GLU A 83 17.50 33.42 12.50
CA GLU A 83 16.49 33.17 13.53
C GLU A 83 16.82 31.86 14.26
N LYS A 84 16.84 31.90 15.60
CA LYS A 84 16.96 30.71 16.45
C LYS A 84 15.59 30.30 16.96
N PHE A 85 15.16 29.07 16.64
CA PHE A 85 13.89 28.53 17.11
C PHE A 85 14.01 27.04 17.45
N VAL A 86 13.00 26.54 18.16
CA VAL A 86 12.89 25.12 18.53
C VAL A 86 11.92 24.43 17.60
N VAL A 87 12.31 23.26 17.10
CA VAL A 87 11.44 22.33 16.38
C VAL A 87 11.25 21.05 17.17
N TYR A 88 10.06 20.49 17.05
CA TYR A 88 9.65 19.23 17.67
C TYR A 88 9.63 18.15 16.61
N ASN A 89 10.33 17.04 16.86
CA ASN A 89 10.45 15.96 15.90
C ASN A 89 9.28 14.99 16.11
N VAL A 90 8.35 14.95 15.16
CA VAL A 90 7.16 14.09 15.23
C VAL A 90 7.48 12.75 14.59
N TYR A 91 7.15 11.66 15.29
CA TYR A 91 7.35 10.28 14.89
C TYR A 91 6.02 9.54 14.88
N MET A 92 5.88 8.54 14.02
CA MET A 92 4.81 7.56 14.12
C MET A 92 5.38 6.16 13.91
N SER A 93 4.99 5.20 14.76
CA SER A 93 5.51 3.83 14.72
C SER A 93 7.05 3.77 14.77
N GLY A 94 7.69 4.68 15.51
CA GLY A 94 9.15 4.78 15.62
C GLY A 94 9.85 5.45 14.43
N ARG A 95 9.10 6.08 13.53
CA ARG A 95 9.63 6.72 12.33
C ARG A 95 9.30 8.21 12.29
N GLN A 96 10.31 9.05 12.04
CA GLN A 96 10.11 10.49 11.92
C GLN A 96 9.26 10.85 10.69
N LEU A 97 8.21 11.63 10.90
CA LEU A 97 7.34 12.17 9.85
C LEU A 97 7.76 13.60 9.48
N CYS A 98 7.90 14.48 10.47
CA CYS A 98 8.27 15.88 10.26
C CYS A 98 9.01 16.50 11.45
N SER A 99 9.59 17.68 11.24
CA SER A 99 10.14 18.54 12.30
C SER A 99 9.45 19.90 12.21
N LYS A 100 8.68 20.28 13.24
CA LYS A 100 7.81 21.46 13.17
C LYS A 100 8.06 22.40 14.34
N ARG A 101 8.10 23.72 14.10
CA ARG A 101 8.12 24.72 15.19
C ARG A 101 6.71 24.85 15.77
N TYR A 102 6.60 25.26 17.04
CA TYR A 102 5.31 25.38 17.73
C TYR A 102 4.24 26.17 16.93
N ARG A 103 4.64 27.22 16.18
CA ARG A 103 3.71 28.01 15.36
C ARG A 103 2.95 27.15 14.34
N GLU A 104 3.59 26.13 13.79
CA GLU A 104 2.98 25.23 12.81
C GLU A 104 1.91 24.33 13.45
N PHE A 105 2.14 23.87 14.70
CA PHE A 105 1.11 23.17 15.48
C PHE A 105 -0.09 24.07 15.79
N ALA A 106 0.16 25.35 16.07
CA ALA A 106 -0.91 26.32 16.29
C ALA A 106 -1.74 26.57 15.02
N ILE A 107 -1.09 26.61 13.85
CA ILE A 107 -1.76 26.72 12.55
C ILE A 107 -2.58 25.46 12.26
N LEU A 108 -2.02 24.26 12.48
CA LEU A 108 -2.74 22.98 12.39
C LEU A 108 -4.01 23.03 13.25
N HIS A 109 -3.88 23.39 14.53
CA HIS A 109 -5.03 23.46 15.45
C HIS A 109 -6.11 24.42 14.97
N GLN A 110 -5.72 25.57 14.40
CA GLN A 110 -6.67 26.55 13.87
C GLN A 110 -7.38 26.03 12.60
N ASN A 111 -6.66 25.38 11.70
CA ASN A 111 -7.23 24.80 10.49
C ASN A 111 -8.18 23.65 10.83
N LEU A 112 -7.79 22.75 11.73
CA LEU A 112 -8.65 21.68 12.22
C LEU A 112 -9.92 22.21 12.90
N LYS A 113 -9.81 23.26 13.73
CA LYS A 113 -10.99 23.91 14.34
C LYS A 113 -11.92 24.58 13.34
N ARG A 114 -11.37 25.06 12.22
CA ARG A 114 -12.16 25.69 11.16
C ARG A 114 -12.96 24.64 10.40
N GLU A 115 -12.32 23.53 10.04
CA GLU A 115 -12.93 22.44 9.28
C GLU A 115 -13.91 21.64 10.15
N PHE A 116 -13.49 21.26 11.35
CA PHE A 116 -14.25 20.40 12.26
C PHE A 116 -14.83 21.22 13.42
N SER A 117 -15.61 22.25 13.09
CA SER A 117 -16.07 23.26 14.06
C SER A 117 -16.95 22.72 15.20
N ASN A 118 -17.64 21.60 14.96
CA ASN A 118 -18.45 20.86 15.94
C ASN A 118 -17.65 19.84 16.78
N TYR A 119 -16.35 19.64 16.51
CA TYR A 119 -15.49 18.80 17.34
C TYR A 119 -14.89 19.56 18.52
N ASN A 120 -14.96 18.96 19.72
CA ASN A 120 -14.38 19.55 20.92
C ASN A 120 -12.89 19.19 21.06
N PHE A 121 -12.03 20.02 20.46
CA PHE A 121 -10.58 19.84 20.52
C PHE A 121 -10.01 20.03 21.93
N SER A 122 -9.12 19.12 22.32
CA SER A 122 -8.28 19.31 23.51
C SER A 122 -7.43 20.60 23.42
N LYS A 123 -7.08 21.17 24.57
CA LYS A 123 -6.30 22.41 24.63
C LYS A 123 -4.89 22.16 24.09
N LEU A 124 -4.52 22.88 23.04
CA LEU A 124 -3.13 22.95 22.58
C LEU A 124 -2.28 23.68 23.65
N PRO A 125 -1.03 23.26 23.92
CA PRO A 125 -0.11 24.01 24.77
C PRO A 125 -0.05 25.49 24.37
N GLY A 126 -0.09 26.41 25.34
CA GLY A 126 -0.17 27.84 25.06
C GLY A 126 1.11 28.47 24.50
N LYS A 127 0.97 29.62 23.84
CA LYS A 127 2.09 30.53 23.54
C LYS A 127 2.58 31.17 24.83
N TRP A 128 3.90 31.31 24.95
CA TRP A 128 4.53 32.03 26.05
C TRP A 128 5.30 33.22 25.47
N PRO A 129 5.22 34.42 26.07
CA PRO A 129 5.82 35.63 25.49
C PRO A 129 7.34 35.73 25.68
N PHE A 130 7.93 34.85 26.50
CA PHE A 130 9.37 34.82 26.77
C PHE A 130 10.02 33.54 26.22
N SER A 131 11.36 33.52 26.16
CA SER A 131 12.09 32.29 25.89
C SER A 131 11.72 31.22 26.92
N LEU A 132 11.50 30.00 26.44
CA LEU A 132 11.18 28.88 27.31
C LEU A 132 12.45 28.31 27.93
N SER A 133 12.39 27.93 29.21
CA SER A 133 13.39 27.07 29.83
C SER A 133 13.34 25.66 29.24
N GLU A 134 14.40 24.86 29.43
CA GLU A 134 14.43 23.44 29.03
C GLU A 134 13.24 22.65 29.60
N GLN A 135 12.90 22.87 30.87
CA GLN A 135 11.76 22.23 31.51
C GLN A 135 10.42 22.60 30.83
N GLN A 136 10.27 23.86 30.41
CA GLN A 136 9.08 24.32 29.69
C GLN A 136 9.05 23.81 28.24
N LEU A 137 10.20 23.64 27.59
CA LEU A 137 10.31 23.05 26.26
C LEU A 137 9.90 21.58 26.27
N ASP A 138 10.36 20.81 27.26
CA ASP A 138 9.97 19.42 27.44
C ASP A 138 8.50 19.27 27.88
N ALA A 139 7.99 20.16 28.73
CA ALA A 139 6.56 20.20 29.04
C ALA A 139 5.70 20.49 27.79
N ARG A 140 6.14 21.43 26.94
CA ARG A 140 5.47 21.71 25.66
C ARG A 140 5.58 20.50 24.71
N ARG A 141 6.73 19.83 24.63
CA ARG A 141 6.92 18.61 23.83
C ARG A 141 5.88 17.54 24.21
N ARG A 142 5.77 17.20 25.50
CA ARG A 142 4.75 16.26 26.00
C ARG A 142 3.33 16.70 25.67
N GLY A 143 3.01 17.98 25.90
CA GLY A 143 1.67 18.49 25.60
C GLY A 143 1.32 18.48 24.10
N LEU A 144 2.30 18.66 23.22
CA LEU A 144 2.12 18.53 21.77
C LEU A 144 1.94 17.06 21.35
N GLU A 145 2.68 16.14 21.97
CA GLU A 145 2.54 14.69 21.79
C GLU A 145 1.13 14.23 22.17
N GLU A 146 0.68 14.53 23.39
CA GLU A 146 -0.67 14.20 23.86
C GLU A 146 -1.77 14.83 22.98
N TYR A 147 -1.54 16.04 22.47
CA TYR A 147 -2.48 16.70 21.56
C TYR A 147 -2.62 15.91 20.25
N LEU A 148 -1.48 15.57 19.62
CA LEU A 148 -1.47 14.80 18.38
C LEU A 148 -2.05 13.39 18.58
N GLU A 149 -1.71 12.71 19.68
CA GLU A 149 -2.29 11.40 20.02
C GLU A 149 -3.83 11.46 20.06
N ARG A 150 -4.40 12.46 20.76
CA ARG A 150 -5.87 12.60 20.83
C ARG A 150 -6.50 12.92 19.49
N VAL A 151 -5.93 13.84 18.72
CA VAL A 151 -6.49 14.21 17.41
C VAL A 151 -6.37 13.07 16.41
N CYS A 152 -5.19 12.48 16.26
CA CYS A 152 -4.96 11.36 15.34
C CYS A 152 -5.73 10.09 15.73
N SER A 153 -6.12 9.95 17.01
CA SER A 153 -6.95 8.82 17.44
C SER A 153 -8.36 8.85 16.84
N VAL A 154 -8.87 10.00 16.40
CA VAL A 154 -10.16 10.11 15.71
C VAL A 154 -9.91 10.04 14.22
N ARG A 155 -10.44 9.00 13.57
CA ARG A 155 -10.04 8.62 12.20
C ARG A 155 -10.24 9.76 11.19
N VAL A 156 -11.40 10.39 11.18
CA VAL A 156 -11.72 11.51 10.27
C VAL A 156 -10.79 12.71 10.44
N LEU A 157 -10.25 12.93 11.65
CA LEU A 157 -9.29 14.01 11.92
C LEU A 157 -7.88 13.60 11.53
N GLY A 158 -7.46 12.39 11.92
CA GLY A 158 -6.12 11.85 11.65
C GLY A 158 -5.84 11.57 10.18
N GLU A 159 -6.88 11.27 9.39
CA GLU A 159 -6.81 11.03 7.94
C GLU A 159 -7.12 12.28 7.11
N SER A 160 -7.48 13.41 7.73
CA SER A 160 -7.82 14.65 7.02
C SER A 160 -6.63 15.22 6.22
N ASP A 161 -6.91 15.88 5.10
CA ASP A 161 -5.89 16.54 4.27
C ASP A 161 -5.06 17.55 5.08
N ILE A 162 -5.70 18.26 6.02
CA ILE A 162 -5.05 19.21 6.93
C ILE A 162 -3.99 18.51 7.80
N MET A 163 -4.30 17.32 8.33
CA MET A 163 -3.35 16.54 9.13
C MET A 163 -2.24 15.96 8.25
N GLN A 164 -2.59 15.42 7.08
CA GLN A 164 -1.62 14.89 6.12
C GLN A 164 -0.61 15.96 5.70
N GLU A 165 -1.08 17.16 5.39
CA GLU A 165 -0.23 18.30 5.03
C GLU A 165 0.71 18.67 6.20
N PHE A 166 0.21 18.73 7.44
CA PHE A 166 1.04 19.04 8.59
C PHE A 166 2.12 17.98 8.88
N LEU A 167 1.76 16.70 8.75
CA LEU A 167 2.68 15.58 8.96
C LEU A 167 3.65 15.41 7.78
N SER A 168 3.32 15.96 6.62
CA SER A 168 4.26 16.10 5.51
C SER A 168 5.32 17.15 5.83
N GLU A 169 6.56 16.92 5.37
CA GLU A 169 7.59 17.95 5.46
C GLU A 169 7.24 19.10 4.50
N SER A 170 7.00 20.29 5.05
CA SER A 170 6.72 21.50 4.26
C SER A 170 7.84 21.75 3.25
N ASN A 171 7.46 21.86 1.97
CA ASN A 171 8.31 21.97 0.78
C ASN A 171 9.27 23.19 0.74
N GLU A 172 9.29 24.05 1.76
CA GLU A 172 9.90 25.38 1.61
C GLU A 172 11.36 25.49 2.04
N ASN A 173 12.00 24.50 2.69
CA ASN A 173 13.35 24.75 3.23
C ASN A 173 14.41 23.65 3.15
N HIS A 174 14.22 22.59 2.37
CA HIS A 174 15.31 21.66 2.09
C HIS A 174 15.36 21.30 0.61
N ASN A 175 16.25 21.95 -0.14
CA ASN A 175 16.90 21.35 -1.31
C ASN A 175 17.12 19.88 -0.96
N GLY A 176 16.55 18.91 -1.71
CA GLY A 176 16.47 17.47 -1.41
C GLY A 176 17.81 16.75 -1.13
N ILE A 177 18.57 17.25 -0.17
CA ILE A 177 19.95 16.96 0.21
C ILE A 177 19.95 16.45 1.65
N SER A 178 18.87 16.63 2.42
CA SER A 178 18.74 16.06 3.75
C SER A 178 18.59 14.53 3.67
N ASP A 179 19.45 13.83 4.39
CA ASP A 179 19.39 12.38 4.52
C ASP A 179 18.22 11.95 5.40
N VAL A 180 17.64 10.79 5.06
CA VAL A 180 16.60 10.10 5.81
C VAL A 180 16.97 8.64 5.96
N GLU A 181 16.48 8.03 7.04
CA GLU A 181 16.62 6.60 7.28
C GLU A 181 15.35 5.88 6.83
N LEU A 182 15.46 5.10 5.75
CA LEU A 182 14.38 4.25 5.27
C LEU A 182 14.57 2.85 5.83
N ARG A 183 13.52 2.34 6.50
CA ARG A 183 13.45 0.95 6.95
C ARG A 183 12.83 0.11 5.84
N ILE A 184 13.45 -1.01 5.49
CA ILE A 184 12.99 -1.91 4.43
C ILE A 184 12.89 -3.31 5.00
N ALA A 185 11.71 -3.92 4.88
CA ALA A 185 11.45 -5.28 5.33
C ALA A 185 12.16 -6.28 4.40
N LEU A 186 12.94 -7.18 5.00
CA LEU A 186 13.65 -8.24 4.28
C LEU A 186 12.82 -9.54 4.27
N PRO A 187 13.08 -10.46 3.32
CA PRO A 187 12.34 -11.72 3.22
C PRO A 187 12.33 -12.58 4.49
N ASP A 188 13.36 -12.48 5.33
CA ASP A 188 13.50 -13.22 6.59
C ASP A 188 12.83 -12.54 7.80
N LYS A 189 11.94 -11.57 7.55
CA LYS A 189 11.19 -10.79 8.55
C LYS A 189 12.04 -9.80 9.35
N THR A 190 13.34 -9.71 9.07
CA THR A 190 14.18 -8.65 9.64
C THR A 190 13.94 -7.33 8.89
N THR A 191 14.52 -6.25 9.40
CA THR A 191 14.45 -4.93 8.75
C THR A 191 15.84 -4.37 8.56
N ALA A 192 16.15 -3.90 7.35
CA ALA A 192 17.36 -3.14 7.07
C ALA A 192 17.05 -1.64 7.05
N SER A 193 17.91 -0.84 7.69
CA SER A 193 17.89 0.61 7.59
C SER A 193 18.94 1.10 6.60
N VAL A 194 18.53 1.89 5.62
CA VAL A 194 19.43 2.57 4.68
C VAL A 194 19.30 4.09 4.84
N ARG A 195 20.44 4.78 4.87
CA ARG A 195 20.49 6.24 4.89
C ARG A 195 20.64 6.75 3.45
N VAL A 196 19.65 7.49 2.97
CA VAL A 196 19.55 7.99 1.59
C VAL A 196 19.01 9.41 1.58
N ARG A 197 19.09 10.10 0.44
CA ARG A 197 18.47 11.44 0.31
C ARG A 197 16.96 11.29 0.15
N LYS A 198 16.19 12.30 0.59
CA LYS A 198 14.72 12.33 0.42
C LYS A 198 14.25 12.20 -1.02
N ASN A 199 15.04 12.70 -1.97
CA ASN A 199 14.75 12.62 -3.40
C ASN A 199 15.45 11.43 -4.06
N SER A 200 15.97 10.46 -3.30
CA SER A 200 16.56 9.28 -3.89
C SER A 200 15.50 8.47 -4.62
N THR A 201 15.83 8.03 -5.83
CA THR A 201 14.96 7.17 -6.63
C THR A 201 14.97 5.74 -6.11
N THR A 202 14.00 4.92 -6.53
CA THR A 202 13.95 3.49 -6.21
C THR A 202 15.28 2.79 -6.45
N ASP A 203 15.92 3.04 -7.60
CA ASP A 203 17.23 2.44 -7.92
C ASP A 203 18.30 2.83 -6.90
N GLN A 204 18.38 4.10 -6.52
CA GLN A 204 19.38 4.57 -5.55
C GLN A 204 19.16 3.94 -4.17
N VAL A 205 17.90 3.83 -3.74
CA VAL A 205 17.55 3.16 -2.48
C VAL A 205 17.87 1.68 -2.54
N TYR A 206 17.57 1.01 -3.66
CA TYR A 206 17.85 -0.40 -3.85
C TYR A 206 19.36 -0.69 -3.86
N GLN A 207 20.16 0.14 -4.54
CA GLN A 207 21.62 0.00 -4.53
C GLN A 207 22.21 0.19 -3.12
N ALA A 208 21.71 1.17 -2.35
CA ALA A 208 22.11 1.32 -0.95
C ALA A 208 21.76 0.07 -0.11
N LEU A 209 20.62 -0.56 -0.37
CA LEU A 209 20.20 -1.79 0.30
C LEU A 209 21.08 -2.99 -0.09
N VAL A 210 21.36 -3.18 -1.39
CA VAL A 210 22.23 -4.25 -1.91
C VAL A 210 23.60 -4.22 -1.24
N ILE A 211 24.21 -3.03 -1.14
CA ILE A 211 25.50 -2.84 -0.44
C ILE A 211 25.36 -3.13 1.06
N LYS A 212 24.29 -2.63 1.70
CA LYS A 212 24.06 -2.79 3.14
C LYS A 212 23.89 -4.26 3.56
N VAL A 213 23.23 -5.05 2.72
CA VAL A 213 22.91 -6.46 2.98
C VAL A 213 24.02 -7.40 2.48
N GLY A 214 24.88 -6.94 1.57
CA GLY A 214 25.97 -7.74 1.02
C GLY A 214 25.52 -8.69 -0.08
N MET A 215 24.57 -8.26 -0.92
CA MET A 215 24.14 -9.01 -2.09
C MET A 215 25.16 -8.85 -3.22
N ASP A 216 25.50 -9.94 -3.91
CA ASP A 216 26.26 -9.87 -5.16
C ASP A 216 25.38 -9.36 -6.32
N SER A 217 26.00 -9.00 -7.44
CA SER A 217 25.31 -8.44 -8.60
C SER A 217 24.34 -9.42 -9.26
N ILE A 218 24.62 -10.73 -9.20
CA ILE A 218 23.77 -11.76 -9.78
C ILE A 218 22.49 -11.84 -8.96
N MET A 219 22.60 -12.04 -7.64
CA MET A 219 21.48 -12.05 -6.71
C MET A 219 20.67 -10.76 -6.79
N ALA A 220 21.32 -9.59 -6.81
CA ALA A 220 20.64 -8.30 -6.90
C ALA A 220 19.76 -8.15 -8.15
N SER A 221 20.06 -8.86 -9.24
CA SER A 221 19.23 -8.83 -10.47
C SER A 221 17.92 -9.62 -10.39
N TYR A 222 17.74 -10.41 -9.32
CA TYR A 222 16.58 -11.27 -9.07
C TYR A 222 15.73 -10.83 -7.88
N PHE A 223 16.02 -9.66 -7.32
CA PHE A 223 15.24 -9.02 -6.25
C PHE A 223 14.90 -7.59 -6.67
N ALA A 224 13.87 -7.02 -6.05
CA ALA A 224 13.48 -5.63 -6.27
C ALA A 224 12.85 -5.04 -4.99
N LEU A 225 12.65 -3.72 -4.99
CA LEU A 225 11.86 -3.04 -3.97
C LEU A 225 10.37 -3.04 -4.33
N PHE A 226 9.55 -3.25 -3.31
CA PHE A 226 8.10 -3.31 -3.38
C PHE A 226 7.49 -2.38 -2.35
N GLU A 227 6.36 -1.79 -2.70
CA GLU A 227 5.43 -1.18 -1.75
C GLU A 227 4.44 -2.24 -1.26
N VAL A 228 4.27 -2.31 0.06
CA VAL A 228 3.24 -3.13 0.69
C VAL A 228 1.94 -2.33 0.75
N ILE A 229 0.97 -2.74 -0.07
CA ILE A 229 -0.35 -2.11 -0.14
C ILE A 229 -1.21 -2.60 1.02
N ASN A 230 -1.26 -3.91 1.21
CA ASN A 230 -1.98 -4.55 2.31
C ASN A 230 -1.36 -5.94 2.61
N HIS A 231 -1.99 -6.71 3.49
CA HIS A 231 -1.47 -8.03 3.89
C HIS A 231 -1.48 -9.07 2.76
N SER A 232 -2.31 -8.87 1.73
CA SER A 232 -2.52 -9.81 0.62
C SER A 232 -1.93 -9.33 -0.72
N PHE A 233 -1.39 -8.11 -0.80
CA PHE A 233 -0.88 -7.55 -2.05
C PHE A 233 0.28 -6.57 -1.86
N VAL A 234 1.25 -6.69 -2.77
CA VAL A 234 2.41 -5.81 -2.91
C VAL A 234 2.56 -5.41 -4.37
N ARG A 235 3.10 -4.23 -4.64
CA ARG A 235 3.47 -3.82 -6.01
C ARG A 235 4.95 -3.53 -6.10
N LYS A 236 5.58 -3.85 -7.23
CA LYS A 236 6.98 -3.45 -7.47
C LYS A 236 7.04 -1.93 -7.64
N LEU A 237 8.08 -1.31 -7.10
CA LEU A 237 8.37 0.10 -7.35
C LEU A 237 9.03 0.28 -8.73
N ALA A 238 8.60 1.29 -9.46
CA ALA A 238 9.25 1.71 -10.69
C ALA A 238 10.59 2.40 -10.37
N PRO A 239 11.59 2.31 -11.26
CA PRO A 239 12.95 2.85 -11.03
C PRO A 239 13.00 4.34 -10.66
N ASN A 240 12.06 5.13 -11.19
CA ASN A 240 11.96 6.58 -11.04
C ASN A 240 11.02 7.05 -9.93
N GLU A 241 10.37 6.13 -9.20
CA GLU A 241 9.60 6.49 -8.00
C GLU A 241 10.55 6.96 -6.88
N PHE A 242 10.00 7.65 -5.88
CA PHE A 242 10.73 8.17 -4.72
C PHE A 242 10.27 7.45 -3.45
N PRO A 243 10.97 6.39 -2.99
CA PRO A 243 10.53 5.58 -1.85
C PRO A 243 10.27 6.38 -0.58
N HIS A 244 10.99 7.47 -0.33
CA HIS A 244 10.71 8.34 0.82
C HIS A 244 9.30 8.96 0.78
N LYS A 245 8.78 9.36 -0.40
CA LYS A 245 7.42 9.90 -0.52
C LYS A 245 6.37 8.86 -0.12
N LEU A 246 6.50 7.64 -0.65
CA LEU A 246 5.63 6.51 -0.34
C LEU A 246 5.71 6.12 1.12
N TYR A 247 6.93 6.13 1.66
CA TYR A 247 7.17 5.98 3.07
C TYR A 247 6.28 7.02 3.78
N VAL A 248 6.42 8.33 3.53
CA VAL A 248 5.74 9.37 4.35
C VAL A 248 4.23 9.29 4.26
N GLN A 249 3.68 9.00 3.07
CA GLN A 249 2.23 8.93 2.85
C GLN A 249 1.57 7.73 3.54
N ASN A 250 2.29 6.63 3.73
CA ASN A 250 1.71 5.37 4.24
C ASN A 250 2.05 5.10 5.71
N TYR A 251 1.99 6.11 6.58
CA TYR A 251 2.32 5.94 8.01
C TYR A 251 1.32 5.07 8.79
N THR A 252 0.12 4.84 8.24
CA THR A 252 -0.92 3.93 8.78
C THR A 252 -0.89 2.52 8.16
N SER A 253 0.11 2.19 7.32
CA SER A 253 0.14 0.93 6.56
C SER A 253 0.03 -0.33 7.43
N ALA A 254 -0.57 -1.39 6.85
CA ALA A 254 -0.89 -2.67 7.49
C ALA A 254 0.34 -3.46 8.02
N VAL A 255 1.57 -3.05 7.68
CA VAL A 255 2.81 -3.67 8.19
C VAL A 255 3.45 -2.77 9.24
N PRO A 256 3.57 -3.22 10.50
CA PRO A 256 4.25 -2.46 11.55
C PRO A 256 5.68 -2.10 11.15
N GLY A 257 5.97 -0.80 11.09
CA GLY A 257 7.33 -0.26 10.99
C GLY A 257 7.89 0.03 9.59
N THR A 258 7.26 -0.42 8.49
CA THR A 258 7.60 0.01 7.11
C THR A 258 6.56 -0.44 6.07
N CYS A 259 6.36 0.38 5.03
CA CYS A 259 5.62 0.02 3.81
C CYS A 259 6.52 -0.44 2.65
N LEU A 260 7.84 -0.51 2.85
CA LEU A 260 8.82 -0.91 1.85
C LEU A 260 9.33 -2.31 2.15
N SER A 261 9.40 -3.17 1.13
CA SER A 261 9.91 -4.53 1.26
C SER A 261 10.82 -4.89 0.08
N MET A 262 11.88 -5.64 0.34
CA MET A 262 12.64 -6.30 -0.71
C MET A 262 12.07 -7.70 -0.92
N ARG A 263 11.74 -8.05 -2.16
CA ARG A 263 11.21 -9.37 -2.50
C ARG A 263 11.84 -9.91 -3.77
N LYS A 264 11.77 -11.23 -3.92
CA LYS A 264 12.16 -11.94 -5.13
C LYS A 264 11.35 -11.42 -6.32
N TRP A 265 12.04 -11.02 -7.39
CA TRP A 265 11.48 -10.56 -8.66
C TRP A 265 11.92 -11.51 -9.78
N LEU A 266 11.29 -12.69 -9.76
CA LEU A 266 11.62 -13.80 -10.64
C LEU A 266 10.40 -14.71 -10.82
N PHE A 267 10.12 -15.11 -12.06
CA PHE A 267 9.03 -16.04 -12.37
C PHE A 267 9.52 -17.46 -12.68
N SER A 268 10.68 -17.59 -13.32
CA SER A 268 11.28 -18.84 -13.77
C SER A 268 11.83 -19.68 -12.61
N THR A 269 11.45 -20.96 -12.57
CA THR A 269 12.05 -21.92 -11.64
C THR A 269 13.45 -22.38 -12.05
N GLN A 270 13.86 -22.16 -13.31
CA GLN A 270 15.21 -22.49 -13.79
C GLN A 270 16.24 -21.49 -13.28
N GLU A 271 15.86 -20.21 -13.18
CA GLU A 271 16.75 -19.18 -12.62
C GLU A 271 16.86 -19.31 -11.08
N ASP A 272 15.94 -20.01 -10.40
CA ASP A 272 16.13 -20.40 -8.99
C ASP A 272 17.37 -21.32 -8.83
N GLU A 273 17.86 -21.98 -9.90
CA GLU A 273 19.09 -22.77 -9.84
C GLU A 273 20.35 -21.91 -9.79
N LEU A 274 20.32 -20.72 -10.42
CA LEU A 274 21.43 -19.75 -10.35
C LEU A 274 21.58 -19.18 -8.94
N LEU A 275 20.49 -19.12 -8.19
CA LEU A 275 20.47 -18.65 -6.80
C LEU A 275 20.77 -19.76 -5.79
N ARG A 276 20.79 -21.03 -6.21
CA ARG A 276 20.92 -22.19 -5.33
C ARG A 276 22.22 -22.19 -4.54
N ASP A 277 23.31 -21.82 -5.21
CA ASP A 277 24.65 -21.87 -4.65
C ASP A 277 25.03 -20.60 -3.88
N ASN A 278 24.20 -19.55 -3.95
CA ASN A 278 24.34 -18.36 -3.11
C ASN A 278 23.56 -18.57 -1.79
N PRO A 279 24.25 -18.68 -0.63
CA PRO A 279 23.59 -18.97 0.64
C PRO A 279 22.58 -17.89 1.08
N LEU A 280 22.87 -16.62 0.79
CA LEU A 280 21.99 -15.50 1.15
C LEU A 280 20.73 -15.50 0.28
N ALA A 281 20.87 -15.76 -1.02
CA ALA A 281 19.74 -15.90 -1.93
C ALA A 281 18.85 -17.09 -1.54
N LEU A 282 19.46 -18.24 -1.23
CA LEU A 282 18.74 -19.42 -0.76
C LEU A 282 17.94 -19.12 0.53
N HIS A 283 18.57 -18.44 1.49
CA HIS A 283 17.95 -18.01 2.74
C HIS A 283 16.73 -17.10 2.50
N TYR A 284 16.87 -16.07 1.66
CA TYR A 284 15.76 -15.16 1.34
C TYR A 284 14.64 -15.82 0.54
N CYS A 285 14.97 -16.62 -0.48
CA CYS A 285 13.97 -17.39 -1.23
C CYS A 285 13.19 -18.33 -0.32
N PHE A 286 13.87 -19.02 0.60
CA PHE A 286 13.24 -19.91 1.58
C PHE A 286 12.26 -19.16 2.48
N HIS A 287 12.69 -18.06 3.10
CA HIS A 287 11.83 -17.32 4.03
C HIS A 287 10.67 -16.61 3.33
N GLN A 288 10.86 -16.10 2.11
CA GLN A 288 9.75 -15.57 1.33
C GLN A 288 8.73 -16.68 1.01
N ALA A 289 9.19 -17.85 0.58
CA ALA A 289 8.30 -18.96 0.26
C ALA A 289 7.52 -19.46 1.49
N GLN A 290 8.12 -19.45 2.68
CA GLN A 290 7.41 -19.74 3.93
C GLN A 290 6.29 -18.71 4.21
N ASP A 291 6.57 -17.42 4.00
CA ASP A 291 5.58 -16.36 4.18
C ASP A 291 4.44 -16.47 3.15
N ASP A 292 4.77 -16.79 1.90
CA ASP A 292 3.81 -16.95 0.81
C ASP A 292 2.90 -18.18 1.01
N VAL A 293 3.41 -19.29 1.56
CA VAL A 293 2.58 -20.43 2.00
C VAL A 293 1.68 -20.02 3.17
N LYS A 294 2.21 -19.31 4.17
CA LYS A 294 1.43 -18.86 5.34
C LYS A 294 0.29 -17.91 4.94
N LYS A 295 0.51 -17.07 3.92
CA LYS A 295 -0.49 -16.14 3.38
C LYS A 295 -1.48 -16.79 2.40
N GLY A 296 -1.29 -18.07 2.07
CA GLY A 296 -2.14 -18.78 1.11
C GLY A 296 -1.89 -18.40 -0.35
N PHE A 297 -0.79 -17.70 -0.65
CA PHE A 297 -0.40 -17.41 -2.04
C PHE A 297 0.08 -18.67 -2.75
N ILE A 298 0.66 -19.62 -2.01
CA ILE A 298 1.07 -20.92 -2.52
C ILE A 298 0.20 -21.99 -1.87
N LYS A 299 -0.58 -22.71 -2.68
CA LYS A 299 -1.45 -23.80 -2.22
C LYS A 299 -0.60 -25.05 -1.99
N ALA A 300 -0.48 -25.47 -0.74
CA ALA A 300 0.40 -26.57 -0.33
C ALA A 300 -0.14 -27.35 0.88
N GLU A 301 -1.47 -27.36 1.05
CA GLU A 301 -2.16 -28.01 2.17
C GLU A 301 -1.90 -29.53 2.20
N ASP A 302 -1.82 -30.16 1.02
CA ASP A 302 -1.49 -31.57 0.83
C ASP A 302 -0.06 -31.92 1.27
N LYS A 303 0.83 -30.92 1.34
CA LYS A 303 2.26 -31.06 1.68
C LYS A 303 2.62 -30.42 3.02
N ALA A 304 1.64 -29.92 3.78
CA ALA A 304 1.86 -29.11 4.98
C ALA A 304 2.79 -29.78 6.01
N TYR A 305 2.56 -31.06 6.33
CA TYR A 305 3.40 -31.81 7.28
C TYR A 305 4.85 -31.94 6.81
N GLN A 306 5.06 -32.27 5.53
CA GLN A 306 6.40 -32.41 4.97
C GLN A 306 7.14 -31.06 4.96
N LEU A 307 6.44 -29.99 4.57
CA LEU A 307 7.00 -28.63 4.58
C LEU A 307 7.38 -28.18 5.99
N GLN A 308 6.52 -28.43 6.98
CA GLN A 308 6.82 -28.12 8.38
C GLN A 308 8.09 -28.84 8.86
N LYS A 309 8.19 -30.15 8.63
CA LYS A 309 9.38 -30.94 8.99
C LYS A 309 10.65 -30.42 8.31
N LEU A 310 10.58 -30.08 7.02
CA LEU A 310 11.72 -29.53 6.28
C LEU A 310 12.14 -28.15 6.82
N ALA A 311 11.19 -27.31 7.22
CA ALA A 311 11.45 -26.02 7.82
C ALA A 311 12.13 -26.14 9.19
N GLU A 312 11.64 -27.01 10.07
CA GLU A 312 12.24 -27.29 11.39
C GLU A 312 13.68 -27.84 11.25
N GLN A 313 13.92 -28.68 10.24
CA GLN A 313 15.25 -29.22 9.93
C GLN A 313 16.14 -28.25 9.14
N ARG A 314 15.65 -27.04 8.81
CA ARG A 314 16.35 -26.04 7.97
C ARG A 314 16.83 -26.58 6.63
N LYS A 315 16.11 -27.54 6.05
CA LYS A 315 16.40 -28.13 4.73
C LYS A 315 15.87 -27.22 3.60
N MET A 316 16.43 -26.02 3.48
CA MET A 316 15.95 -24.95 2.61
C MET A 316 15.84 -25.37 1.14
N THR A 317 16.88 -26.00 0.58
CA THR A 317 16.90 -26.44 -0.82
C THR A 317 15.79 -27.45 -1.12
N THR A 318 15.60 -28.42 -0.22
CA THR A 318 14.55 -29.44 -0.38
C THR A 318 13.16 -28.84 -0.18
N TYR A 319 13.00 -27.89 0.75
CA TYR A 319 11.76 -27.16 0.97
C TYR A 319 11.33 -26.41 -0.29
N LEU A 320 12.25 -25.64 -0.89
CA LEU A 320 11.98 -24.91 -2.14
C LEU A 320 11.69 -25.85 -3.31
N SER A 321 12.45 -26.94 -3.42
CA SER A 321 12.22 -27.95 -4.46
C SER A 321 10.79 -28.52 -4.40
N LEU A 322 10.28 -28.79 -3.20
CA LEU A 322 8.92 -29.28 -2.99
C LEU A 322 7.86 -28.25 -3.45
N LEU A 323 8.07 -26.97 -3.12
CA LEU A 323 7.12 -25.89 -3.45
C LEU A 323 7.08 -25.51 -4.93
N ARG A 324 8.15 -25.71 -5.71
CA ARG A 324 8.17 -25.38 -7.15
C ARG A 324 7.07 -26.07 -7.96
N SER A 325 6.55 -27.19 -7.46
CA SER A 325 5.45 -27.95 -8.06
C SER A 325 4.06 -27.47 -7.65
N CYS A 326 3.96 -26.66 -6.60
CA CYS A 326 2.70 -26.19 -6.04
C CYS A 326 2.07 -25.07 -6.87
N GLU A 327 0.73 -24.98 -6.80
CA GLU A 327 -0.01 -23.88 -7.41
C GLU A 327 0.31 -22.56 -6.68
N GLY A 328 0.50 -21.47 -7.43
CA GLY A 328 0.81 -20.16 -6.88
C GLY A 328 2.30 -19.89 -6.63
N TYR A 329 3.19 -20.90 -6.72
CA TYR A 329 4.63 -20.66 -6.63
C TYR A 329 5.12 -19.78 -7.80
N ASN A 330 5.79 -18.67 -7.49
CA ASN A 330 6.20 -17.64 -8.44
C ASN A 330 5.02 -17.07 -9.28
N GLU A 331 3.84 -16.97 -8.68
CA GLU A 331 2.66 -16.33 -9.28
C GLU A 331 2.37 -15.00 -8.57
N VAL A 332 2.10 -13.95 -9.36
CA VAL A 332 1.62 -12.67 -8.84
C VAL A 332 0.12 -12.60 -9.05
N THR A 333 -0.64 -12.50 -7.95
CA THR A 333 -2.09 -12.34 -7.99
C THR A 333 -2.46 -10.88 -7.67
N PHE A 334 -3.27 -10.26 -8.51
CA PHE A 334 -3.72 -8.88 -8.36
C PHE A 334 -5.08 -8.82 -7.65
N PRO A 335 -5.40 -7.68 -6.99
CA PRO A 335 -6.76 -7.44 -6.49
C PRO A 335 -7.81 -7.55 -7.60
N HIS A 336 -9.03 -7.96 -7.21
CA HIS A 336 -10.15 -8.03 -8.14
C HIS A 336 -10.41 -6.67 -8.79
N CYS A 337 -10.68 -6.67 -10.09
CA CYS A 337 -10.89 -5.45 -10.87
C CYS A 337 -11.85 -5.68 -12.04
N ALA A 338 -12.41 -4.58 -12.56
CA ALA A 338 -13.28 -4.66 -13.73
C ALA A 338 -12.49 -5.07 -14.98
N CYS A 339 -13.16 -5.78 -15.90
CA CYS A 339 -12.55 -6.24 -17.14
C CYS A 339 -13.58 -6.26 -18.27
N ASP A 340 -13.25 -5.72 -19.43
CA ASP A 340 -14.17 -5.63 -20.58
C ASP A 340 -14.50 -6.99 -21.22
N SER A 341 -13.77 -8.05 -20.85
CA SER A 341 -14.10 -9.42 -21.21
C SER A 341 -15.37 -9.92 -20.51
N ARG A 342 -15.79 -9.25 -19.43
CA ARG A 342 -17.04 -9.53 -18.69
C ARG A 342 -18.00 -8.35 -18.79
N LYS A 343 -19.29 -8.65 -18.96
CA LYS A 343 -20.35 -7.63 -18.92
C LYS A 343 -20.69 -7.20 -17.49
N ASN A 344 -20.70 -8.17 -16.56
CA ASN A 344 -20.99 -8.00 -15.13
C ASN A 344 -19.91 -8.70 -14.31
N GLY A 345 -19.63 -8.19 -13.11
CA GLY A 345 -18.63 -8.74 -12.20
C GLY A 345 -17.19 -8.32 -12.55
N HIS A 346 -16.25 -8.76 -11.72
CA HIS A 346 -14.82 -8.48 -11.81
C HIS A 346 -14.02 -9.71 -12.26
N VAL A 347 -12.71 -9.56 -12.34
CA VAL A 347 -11.73 -10.63 -12.48
C VAL A 347 -10.62 -10.46 -11.45
N ILE A 348 -10.08 -11.57 -10.95
CA ILE A 348 -8.78 -11.64 -10.28
C ILE A 348 -7.79 -12.17 -11.30
N THR A 349 -6.71 -11.41 -11.50
CA THR A 349 -5.69 -11.77 -12.49
C THR A 349 -4.49 -12.41 -11.82
N ALA A 350 -3.99 -13.50 -12.38
CA ALA A 350 -2.80 -14.18 -11.88
C ALA A 350 -1.77 -14.35 -13.01
N ILE A 351 -0.53 -13.93 -12.75
CA ILE A 351 0.58 -13.93 -13.71
C ILE A 351 1.67 -14.87 -13.20
N SER A 352 1.99 -15.89 -13.98
CA SER A 352 3.05 -16.87 -13.67
C SER A 352 3.84 -17.23 -14.92
N MET A 353 5.00 -17.86 -14.76
CA MET A 353 5.77 -18.40 -15.89
C MET A 353 4.96 -19.41 -16.75
N LYS A 354 3.96 -20.08 -16.16
CA LYS A 354 3.17 -21.09 -16.86
C LYS A 354 2.07 -20.45 -17.70
N HIS A 355 1.27 -19.57 -17.10
CA HIS A 355 0.09 -18.99 -17.74
C HIS A 355 -0.21 -17.60 -17.18
N PHE A 356 -0.98 -16.84 -17.96
CA PHE A 356 -1.75 -15.71 -17.48
C PHE A 356 -3.21 -16.15 -17.26
N LYS A 357 -3.83 -15.79 -16.13
CA LYS A 357 -5.20 -16.21 -15.79
C LYS A 357 -6.09 -15.01 -15.48
N LEU A 358 -7.34 -15.10 -15.93
CA LEU A 358 -8.46 -14.28 -15.47
C LEU A 358 -9.47 -15.18 -14.76
N HIS A 359 -9.52 -15.09 -13.44
CA HIS A 359 -10.53 -15.78 -12.63
C HIS A 359 -11.72 -14.85 -12.45
N ALA A 360 -12.87 -15.21 -13.01
CA ALA A 360 -14.10 -14.46 -12.79
C ALA A 360 -14.42 -14.39 -11.29
N CYS A 361 -14.84 -13.22 -10.85
CA CYS A 361 -15.33 -13.00 -9.49
C CYS A 361 -16.43 -11.93 -9.51
N THR A 362 -17.17 -11.85 -8.42
CA THR A 362 -18.16 -10.79 -8.19
C THR A 362 -17.46 -9.44 -7.92
N GLU A 363 -18.24 -8.35 -7.86
CA GLU A 363 -17.69 -7.01 -7.58
C GLU A 363 -17.06 -6.89 -6.18
N ASP A 364 -17.43 -7.77 -5.24
CA ASP A 364 -16.84 -7.93 -3.90
C ASP A 364 -15.64 -8.91 -3.86
N GLY A 365 -15.27 -9.50 -5.00
CA GLY A 365 -14.10 -10.39 -5.10
C GLY A 365 -14.38 -11.86 -4.78
N THR A 366 -15.64 -12.26 -4.59
CA THR A 366 -16.01 -13.67 -4.42
C THR A 366 -15.79 -14.44 -5.72
N LEU A 367 -14.98 -15.50 -5.67
CA LEU A 367 -14.59 -16.30 -6.83
C LEU A 367 -15.80 -17.01 -7.47
N GLU A 368 -15.87 -16.97 -8.80
CA GLU A 368 -16.81 -17.74 -9.61
C GLU A 368 -16.10 -18.93 -10.27
N ASN A 369 -16.85 -19.89 -10.83
CA ASN A 369 -16.24 -21.10 -11.43
C ASN A 369 -15.50 -20.84 -12.75
N GLN A 370 -15.71 -19.68 -13.38
CA GLN A 370 -15.13 -19.39 -14.68
C GLN A 370 -13.68 -18.90 -14.55
N VAL A 371 -12.75 -19.64 -15.13
CA VAL A 371 -11.33 -19.24 -15.25
C VAL A 371 -10.94 -19.28 -16.72
N ILE A 372 -10.42 -18.18 -17.23
CA ILE A 372 -9.80 -18.11 -18.55
C ILE A 372 -8.30 -18.15 -18.35
N MET A 373 -7.65 -19.18 -18.87
CA MET A 373 -6.19 -19.29 -18.90
C MET A 373 -5.68 -18.99 -20.30
N PHE A 374 -4.56 -18.28 -20.37
CA PHE A 374 -3.87 -17.93 -21.59
C PHE A 374 -2.45 -18.47 -21.56
N GLU A 375 -2.04 -19.04 -22.68
CA GLU A 375 -0.65 -19.40 -22.92
C GLU A 375 0.13 -18.15 -23.34
N TRP A 376 1.40 -18.08 -22.96
CA TRP A 376 2.26 -16.96 -23.36
C TRP A 376 2.49 -16.88 -24.87
N SER A 377 2.33 -18.00 -25.60
CA SER A 377 2.37 -18.04 -27.07
C SER A 377 1.13 -17.45 -27.74
N GLU A 378 0.01 -17.30 -27.01
CA GLU A 378 -1.21 -16.66 -27.53
C GLU A 378 -1.10 -15.13 -27.53
N MET A 379 -0.23 -14.57 -26.67
CA MET A 379 -0.06 -13.12 -26.50
C MET A 379 0.67 -12.51 -27.68
N GLN A 380 0.09 -11.47 -28.27
CA GLN A 380 0.64 -10.74 -29.42
C GLN A 380 1.21 -9.39 -29.02
N ARG A 381 0.44 -8.62 -28.25
CA ARG A 381 0.76 -7.25 -27.85
C ARG A 381 0.17 -6.95 -26.47
N TRP A 382 0.78 -6.02 -25.76
CA TRP A 382 0.25 -5.47 -24.53
C TRP A 382 0.75 -4.04 -24.37
N ASP A 383 -0.03 -3.22 -23.68
CA ASP A 383 0.29 -1.82 -23.40
C ASP A 383 -0.53 -1.32 -22.20
N THR A 384 -0.26 -0.09 -21.79
CA THR A 384 -0.98 0.61 -20.73
C THR A 384 -1.83 1.75 -21.29
N ASP A 385 -3.05 1.88 -20.80
CA ASP A 385 -3.96 3.00 -21.08
C ASP A 385 -4.03 3.87 -19.82
N GLU A 386 -3.24 4.95 -19.77
CA GLU A 386 -3.13 5.82 -18.60
C GLU A 386 -4.45 6.55 -18.30
N GLU A 387 -5.15 7.03 -19.33
CA GLU A 387 -6.44 7.73 -19.18
C GLU A 387 -7.52 6.76 -18.65
N GLY A 388 -7.54 5.54 -19.19
CA GLY A 388 -8.45 4.48 -18.75
C GLY A 388 -8.04 3.78 -17.46
N MET A 389 -6.84 4.07 -16.91
CA MET A 389 -6.23 3.35 -15.79
C MET A 389 -6.28 1.83 -16.02
N ALA A 390 -5.85 1.38 -17.20
CA ALA A 390 -6.05 0.00 -17.63
C ALA A 390 -4.80 -0.64 -18.22
N PHE A 391 -4.65 -1.93 -17.96
CA PHE A 391 -3.72 -2.79 -18.69
C PHE A 391 -4.46 -3.42 -19.87
N CYS A 392 -3.88 -3.31 -21.06
CA CYS A 392 -4.47 -3.79 -22.30
C CYS A 392 -3.60 -4.91 -22.87
N PHE A 393 -4.20 -6.02 -23.30
CA PHE A 393 -3.48 -7.08 -24.01
C PHE A 393 -4.28 -7.63 -25.18
N GLU A 394 -3.57 -8.02 -26.23
CA GLU A 394 -4.10 -8.66 -27.44
C GLU A 394 -3.63 -10.11 -27.49
N TYR A 395 -4.57 -11.03 -27.67
CA TYR A 395 -4.27 -12.45 -27.80
C TYR A 395 -4.94 -13.07 -29.04
N VAL A 396 -4.35 -14.16 -29.52
CA VAL A 396 -4.85 -14.98 -30.64
C VAL A 396 -4.92 -16.44 -30.19
N ARG A 397 -6.05 -17.10 -30.42
CA ARG A 397 -6.24 -18.51 -30.07
C ARG A 397 -6.63 -19.32 -31.31
N GLY A 398 -5.74 -20.21 -31.73
CA GLY A 398 -5.89 -20.97 -32.97
C GLY A 398 -6.00 -20.04 -34.17
N GLU A 399 -6.93 -20.31 -35.08
CA GLU A 399 -7.17 -19.51 -36.29
C GLU A 399 -8.14 -18.33 -36.09
N LYS A 400 -8.46 -17.99 -34.83
CA LYS A 400 -9.37 -16.87 -34.53
C LYS A 400 -8.68 -15.53 -34.76
N LYS A 401 -9.49 -14.49 -35.04
CA LYS A 401 -8.98 -13.13 -35.12
C LYS A 401 -8.40 -12.68 -33.75
N PRO A 402 -7.37 -11.82 -33.76
CA PRO A 402 -6.86 -11.19 -32.55
C PRO A 402 -7.97 -10.48 -31.77
N ARG A 403 -7.90 -10.57 -30.43
CA ARG A 403 -8.85 -9.92 -29.53
C ARG A 403 -8.10 -9.12 -28.47
N TRP A 404 -8.50 -7.87 -28.32
CA TRP A 404 -8.10 -7.01 -27.21
C TRP A 404 -8.96 -7.26 -25.97
N VAL A 405 -8.32 -7.17 -24.82
CA VAL A 405 -8.94 -7.19 -23.50
C VAL A 405 -8.32 -6.06 -22.67
N LYS A 406 -9.16 -5.31 -21.96
CA LYS A 406 -8.77 -4.28 -21.00
C LYS A 406 -9.08 -4.73 -19.57
N ILE A 407 -8.13 -4.52 -18.67
CA ILE A 407 -8.24 -4.76 -17.24
C ILE A 407 -8.08 -3.41 -16.53
N PHE A 408 -9.14 -2.93 -15.90
CA PHE A 408 -9.21 -1.60 -15.30
C PHE A 408 -8.73 -1.66 -13.85
N THR A 409 -7.45 -1.35 -13.61
CA THR A 409 -6.80 -1.53 -12.31
C THR A 409 -5.81 -0.40 -12.06
N PRO A 410 -5.71 0.15 -10.83
CA PRO A 410 -4.70 1.17 -10.52
C PRO A 410 -3.26 0.62 -10.59
N TYR A 411 -3.10 -0.70 -10.69
CA TYR A 411 -1.80 -1.38 -10.77
C TYR A 411 -1.41 -1.76 -12.21
N PHE A 412 -1.98 -1.09 -13.22
CA PHE A 412 -1.79 -1.42 -14.64
C PHE A 412 -0.31 -1.39 -15.07
N ASN A 413 0.47 -0.42 -14.57
CA ASN A 413 1.91 -0.36 -14.81
C ASN A 413 2.66 -1.56 -14.22
N TYR A 414 2.28 -2.01 -13.01
CA TYR A 414 2.88 -3.18 -12.41
C TYR A 414 2.53 -4.48 -13.17
N MET A 415 1.29 -4.57 -13.67
CA MET A 415 0.86 -5.66 -14.54
C MET A 415 1.68 -5.71 -15.84
N HIS A 416 1.90 -4.55 -16.46
CA HIS A 416 2.78 -4.42 -17.62
C HIS A 416 4.21 -4.87 -17.31
N GLU A 417 4.79 -4.43 -16.20
CA GLU A 417 6.13 -4.88 -15.77
C GLU A 417 6.21 -6.39 -15.54
N CYS A 418 5.15 -7.02 -15.03
CA CYS A 418 5.08 -8.49 -14.92
C CYS A 418 5.13 -9.17 -16.29
N PHE A 419 4.39 -8.66 -17.29
CA PHE A 419 4.43 -9.19 -18.66
C PHE A 419 5.82 -9.03 -19.27
N GLU A 420 6.40 -7.84 -19.19
CA GLU A 420 7.77 -7.58 -19.67
C GLU A 420 8.78 -8.53 -19.03
N ARG A 421 8.67 -8.75 -17.72
CA ARG A 421 9.56 -9.66 -17.02
C ARG A 421 9.38 -11.12 -17.46
N ILE A 422 8.14 -11.58 -17.60
CA ILE A 422 7.85 -12.93 -18.11
C ILE A 422 8.48 -13.14 -19.49
N PHE A 423 8.27 -12.21 -20.42
CA PHE A 423 8.80 -12.33 -21.78
C PHE A 423 10.32 -12.27 -21.83
N CYS A 424 10.94 -11.43 -20.99
CA CYS A 424 12.39 -11.39 -20.82
C CYS A 424 12.92 -12.76 -20.37
N GLU A 425 12.32 -13.37 -19.35
CA GLU A 425 12.74 -14.67 -18.83
C GLU A 425 12.46 -15.83 -19.79
N LEU A 426 11.33 -15.82 -20.51
CA LEU A 426 11.01 -16.80 -21.55
C LEU A 426 12.04 -16.76 -22.69
N LYS A 427 12.48 -15.56 -23.08
CA LYS A 427 13.53 -15.39 -24.10
C LYS A 427 14.86 -16.00 -23.63
N ARG A 428 15.30 -15.67 -22.42
CA ARG A 428 16.53 -16.24 -21.81
C ARG A 428 16.49 -17.76 -21.73
N ARG A 429 15.33 -18.33 -21.39
CA ARG A 429 15.14 -19.79 -21.34
C ARG A 429 15.38 -20.44 -22.71
N LYS A 430 14.82 -19.87 -23.79
CA LYS A 430 15.03 -20.39 -25.15
C LYS A 430 16.50 -20.31 -25.58
N GLU A 431 17.17 -19.20 -25.25
CA GLU A 431 18.61 -19.03 -25.53
C GLU A 431 19.45 -20.08 -24.80
N ASN A 432 19.16 -20.33 -23.52
CA ASN A 432 19.86 -21.36 -22.73
C ASN A 432 19.61 -22.79 -23.24
N GLU A 433 18.38 -23.11 -23.67
CA GLU A 433 18.06 -24.41 -24.29
C GLU A 433 18.82 -24.60 -25.61
N TYR A 434 18.93 -23.55 -26.43
CA TYR A 434 19.70 -23.57 -27.68
C TYR A 434 21.20 -23.77 -27.45
N VAL A 435 21.79 -23.10 -26.47
CA VAL A 435 23.20 -23.29 -26.09
C VAL A 435 23.46 -24.71 -25.61
N LYS A 436 22.56 -25.29 -24.80
CA LYS A 436 22.68 -26.70 -24.35
C LYS A 436 22.64 -27.69 -25.52
N LEU A 437 21.82 -27.42 -26.53
CA LEU A 437 21.74 -28.23 -27.75
C LEU A 437 22.98 -28.13 -28.64
N ILE A 438 23.74 -27.04 -28.58
CA ILE A 438 25.00 -26.88 -29.33
C ILE A 438 26.18 -27.59 -28.63
N ILE A 439 26.14 -27.69 -27.31
CA ILE A 439 27.22 -28.26 -26.49
C ILE A 439 27.08 -29.79 -26.33
N GLN A 440 25.91 -30.35 -26.62
CA GLN A 440 25.66 -31.80 -26.76
C GLN A 440 25.96 -32.27 -28.18
#